data_AF-A0A6B3MTF4-F1
#
_entry.id   AF-A0A6B3MTF4-F1
#
_cell.length_a   1.000
_cell.length_b   1.000
_cell.length_c   1.000
_cell.angle_alpha   90.00
_cell.angle_beta   90.00
_cell.angle_gamma   90.00
#
_symmetry.space_group_name_H-M   'P 1'
#
loop_
_entity.id
_entity.type
_entity.pdbx_description
1 polymer ?
#
loop_
_entity_poly.entity_id
_entity_poly.type
_entity_poly.pdbx_seq_one_letter_code
_entity_poly.pdbx_strand_id
1 'polypeptide(L)'
;MTIHQKQSIQIAVVGDIHQLWEPEDAIALEQLGVDLVLFVGDFGNEAVDIVQMIAAIDLPKAVIMGNHDAWYTASEWGRKKSPYDHEVEDRVQQQLDLLGSTHVGYGYLDFPDLNLSVVGARPYSWGGQTWRNKKFYREQYGINSFSESVERILAAVRSAAYETVILIGHNGPTGLGDQAEAPCGKDWYPAGGDHGDPDLEDAIAKTYSLGKNIPLVTFGHMHHILKHTKDRLRTMIVTSPEGTVYLNAASVPRIIETDTDRLRNFSIVSLKGGIVDQVSLVWVGKDYSVVSEELLYQASEALLV
;
A
#
# COMPACT_ATOMS: atom_id res chain seq x y z
N MET A 1 -14.93 9.40 -28.25
CA MET A 1 -13.95 10.29 -27.63
C MET A 1 -12.62 9.58 -27.69
N THR A 2 -11.62 10.19 -28.32
CA THR A 2 -10.27 9.60 -28.41
C THR A 2 -9.63 9.80 -27.04
N ILE A 3 -9.53 8.74 -26.24
CA ILE A 3 -8.81 8.78 -24.97
C ILE A 3 -7.33 8.95 -25.34
N HIS A 4 -6.77 10.13 -25.08
CA HIS A 4 -5.34 10.34 -25.21
C HIS A 4 -4.65 9.60 -24.07
N GLN A 5 -4.17 8.39 -24.33
CA GLN A 5 -3.39 7.63 -23.36
C GLN A 5 -2.12 8.38 -23.01
N LYS A 6 -1.89 8.62 -21.72
CA LYS A 6 -0.66 9.22 -21.23
C LYS A 6 0.51 8.25 -21.50
N GLN A 7 1.60 8.75 -22.07
CA GLN A 7 2.74 7.93 -22.47
C GLN A 7 3.52 7.37 -21.26
N SER A 8 3.47 8.06 -20.12
CA SER A 8 4.00 7.63 -18.83
C SER A 8 3.02 8.08 -17.74
N ILE A 9 2.74 7.18 -16.80
CA ILE A 9 1.86 7.41 -15.65
C ILE A 9 2.75 7.54 -14.42
N GLN A 10 2.62 8.63 -13.68
CA GLN A 10 3.35 8.87 -12.44
C GLN A 10 2.44 8.49 -11.26
N ILE A 11 2.84 7.49 -10.49
CA ILE A 11 2.07 6.98 -9.36
C ILE A 11 2.86 7.27 -8.08
N ALA A 12 2.22 7.95 -7.12
CA ALA A 12 2.76 8.04 -5.77
C ALA A 12 2.23 6.87 -4.93
N VAL A 13 3.12 6.18 -4.22
CA VAL A 13 2.75 5.20 -3.20
C VAL A 13 3.10 5.77 -1.83
N VAL A 14 2.12 5.76 -0.93
CA VAL A 14 2.24 6.28 0.43
C VAL A 14 1.79 5.21 1.42
N GLY A 15 2.70 4.75 2.26
CA GLY A 15 2.43 3.75 3.30
C GLY A 15 2.86 4.23 4.68
N ASP A 16 2.34 3.56 5.70
CA ASP A 16 2.82 3.65 7.09
C ASP A 16 2.87 5.11 7.57
N ILE A 17 1.73 5.79 7.42
CA ILE A 17 1.59 7.22 7.70
C ILE A 17 1.75 7.55 9.18
N HIS A 18 1.24 6.72 10.09
CA HIS A 18 1.42 6.82 11.55
C HIS A 18 1.24 8.25 12.11
N GLN A 19 0.10 8.89 11.83
CA GLN A 19 -0.26 10.28 12.20
C GLN A 19 0.54 11.38 11.51
N LEU A 20 1.49 11.06 10.64
CA LEU A 20 2.33 12.05 9.98
C LEU A 20 1.79 12.36 8.59
N TRP A 21 0.58 12.91 8.47
CA TRP A 21 0.02 13.43 7.21
C TRP A 21 -0.55 14.82 7.42
N GLU A 22 -0.22 15.74 6.53
CA GLU A 22 -0.56 17.15 6.60
C GLU A 22 -1.17 17.63 5.27
N PRO A 23 -1.94 18.74 5.25
CA PRO A 23 -2.45 19.31 4.00
C PRO A 23 -1.37 19.57 2.95
N GLU A 24 -0.16 19.91 3.38
CA GLU A 24 1.00 20.15 2.53
C GLU A 24 1.49 18.89 1.79
N ASP A 25 1.15 17.68 2.26
CA ASP A 25 1.40 16.45 1.50
C ASP A 25 0.58 16.41 0.21
N ALA A 26 -0.70 16.81 0.25
CA ALA A 26 -1.55 16.86 -0.93
C ALA A 26 -1.01 17.86 -1.97
N ILE A 27 -0.57 19.03 -1.51
CA ILE A 27 0.06 20.04 -2.38
C ILE A 27 1.36 19.50 -3.00
N ALA A 28 2.19 18.82 -2.21
CA ALA A 28 3.41 18.21 -2.73
C ALA A 28 3.13 17.18 -3.83
N LEU A 29 2.11 16.32 -3.65
CA LEU A 29 1.70 15.36 -4.66
C LEU A 29 1.28 16.04 -5.98
N GLU A 30 0.50 17.12 -5.90
CA GLU A 30 0.13 17.90 -7.09
C GLU A 30 1.35 18.52 -7.78
N GLN A 31 2.28 19.10 -7.03
CA GLN A 31 3.51 19.69 -7.57
C GLN A 31 4.46 18.66 -8.18
N LEU A 32 4.45 17.43 -7.67
CA LEU A 32 5.17 16.29 -8.25
C LEU A 32 4.55 15.80 -9.57
N GLY A 33 3.36 16.28 -9.94
CA GLY A 33 2.70 15.92 -11.20
C GLY A 33 2.22 14.46 -11.23
N VAL A 34 1.83 13.92 -10.08
CA VAL A 34 1.33 12.55 -9.96
C VAL A 34 -0.05 12.41 -10.61
N ASP A 35 -0.30 11.28 -11.24
CA ASP A 35 -1.57 10.93 -11.89
C ASP A 35 -2.49 10.10 -10.98
N LEU A 36 -1.88 9.32 -10.07
CA LEU A 36 -2.57 8.39 -9.19
C LEU A 36 -1.83 8.27 -7.86
N VAL A 37 -2.57 8.23 -6.76
CA VAL A 37 -2.02 8.02 -5.42
C VAL A 37 -2.52 6.70 -4.85
N LEU A 38 -1.60 5.85 -4.41
CA LEU A 38 -1.88 4.57 -3.78
C LEU A 38 -1.53 4.65 -2.29
N PHE A 39 -2.55 4.59 -1.45
CA PHE A 39 -2.37 4.57 0.01
C PHE A 39 -2.39 3.14 0.52
N VAL A 40 -1.30 2.70 1.13
CA VAL A 40 -1.10 1.30 1.59
C VAL A 40 -1.21 1.13 3.10
N GLY A 41 -1.99 2.00 3.75
CA GLY A 41 -2.47 1.81 5.12
C GLY A 41 -1.54 2.27 6.22
N ASP A 42 -1.92 1.94 7.46
CA ASP A 42 -1.30 2.39 8.69
C ASP A 42 -1.31 3.92 8.82
N PHE A 43 -2.51 4.50 8.66
CA PHE A 43 -2.76 5.94 8.83
C PHE A 43 -2.52 6.40 10.26
N GLY A 44 -2.86 5.53 11.20
CA GLY A 44 -2.62 5.67 12.62
C GLY A 44 -3.47 4.64 13.36
N ASN A 45 -3.50 4.69 14.70
CA ASN A 45 -4.38 3.81 15.45
C ASN A 45 -5.84 4.29 15.33
N GLU A 46 -6.51 3.88 14.25
CA GLU A 46 -7.88 4.26 13.89
C GLU A 46 -8.06 5.80 13.82
N ALA A 47 -7.20 6.41 13.02
CA ALA A 47 -7.04 7.84 12.92
C ALA A 47 -8.01 8.49 11.94
N VAL A 48 -9.23 8.72 12.42
CA VAL A 48 -10.34 9.29 11.62
C VAL A 48 -9.98 10.63 11.00
N ASP A 49 -9.23 11.48 11.71
CA ASP A 49 -8.78 12.79 11.25
C ASP A 49 -7.79 12.70 10.07
N ILE A 50 -6.83 11.78 10.14
CA ILE A 50 -5.91 11.51 9.04
C ILE A 50 -6.66 10.97 7.82
N VAL A 51 -7.56 10.01 8.03
CA VAL A 51 -8.37 9.44 6.95
C VAL A 51 -9.27 10.50 6.31
N GLN A 52 -9.81 11.44 7.10
CA GLN A 52 -10.58 12.56 6.57
C GLN A 52 -9.73 13.44 5.64
N MET A 53 -8.48 13.73 6.00
CA MET A 53 -7.56 14.49 5.13
C MET A 53 -7.22 13.71 3.85
N ILE A 54 -6.97 12.40 3.95
CA ILE A 54 -6.70 11.54 2.78
C ILE A 54 -7.92 11.49 1.84
N ALA A 55 -9.12 11.33 2.40
CA ALA A 55 -10.37 11.30 1.65
C ALA A 55 -10.59 12.60 0.86
N ALA A 56 -10.18 13.75 1.41
CA ALA A 56 -10.36 15.08 0.82
C ALA A 56 -9.39 15.42 -0.35
N ILE A 57 -8.38 14.61 -0.63
CA ILE A 57 -7.44 14.87 -1.75
C ILE A 57 -8.17 14.80 -3.10
N ASP A 58 -7.92 15.74 -4.03
CA ASP A 58 -8.61 15.73 -5.33
C ASP A 58 -8.00 14.77 -6.36
N LEU A 59 -6.73 14.39 -6.19
CA LEU A 59 -6.04 13.45 -7.06
C LEU A 59 -6.74 12.08 -7.10
N PRO A 60 -6.76 11.40 -8.27
CA PRO A 60 -7.20 10.02 -8.37
C PRO A 60 -6.46 9.16 -7.35
N LYS A 61 -7.19 8.34 -6.59
CA LYS A 61 -6.61 7.55 -5.51
C LYS A 61 -7.26 6.20 -5.32
N ALA A 62 -6.48 5.26 -4.81
CA ALA A 62 -6.97 4.00 -4.25
C ALA A 62 -6.32 3.78 -2.88
N VAL A 63 -7.11 3.28 -1.94
CA VAL A 63 -6.75 3.21 -0.53
C VAL A 63 -6.95 1.78 -0.03
N ILE A 64 -5.99 1.24 0.71
CA ILE A 64 -6.17 0.03 1.49
C ILE A 64 -5.75 0.29 2.94
N MET A 65 -6.53 -0.23 3.88
CA MET A 65 -6.30 -0.07 5.31
C MET A 65 -5.23 -1.03 5.82
N GLY A 66 -4.39 -0.56 6.73
CA GLY A 66 -3.36 -1.31 7.44
C GLY A 66 -3.78 -1.80 8.82
N ASN A 67 -2.90 -2.52 9.50
CA ASN A 67 -3.26 -3.14 10.78
C ASN A 67 -3.52 -2.12 11.89
N HIS A 68 -2.90 -0.94 11.83
CA HIS A 68 -3.13 0.14 12.77
C HIS A 68 -4.50 0.80 12.57
N ASP A 69 -5.04 0.76 11.36
CA ASP A 69 -6.34 1.38 11.03
C ASP A 69 -7.56 0.66 11.62
N ALA A 70 -7.32 -0.48 12.29
CA ALA A 70 -8.28 -1.18 13.15
C ALA A 70 -7.62 -1.66 14.47
N TRP A 71 -6.60 -0.96 14.95
CA TRP A 71 -5.77 -1.36 16.09
C TRP A 71 -6.57 -1.66 17.34
N TYR A 72 -7.54 -0.80 17.66
CA TYR A 72 -8.37 -0.92 18.85
C TYR A 72 -9.60 -1.80 18.62
N THR A 73 -9.97 -2.10 17.39
CA THR A 73 -11.21 -2.82 17.07
C THR A 73 -10.99 -4.29 16.72
N ALA A 74 -9.94 -4.59 15.95
CA ALA A 74 -9.76 -5.91 15.33
C ALA A 74 -9.28 -7.00 16.29
N SER A 75 -8.48 -6.63 17.29
CA SER A 75 -7.88 -7.57 18.25
C SER A 75 -8.44 -7.41 19.67
N GLU A 76 -8.56 -8.50 20.41
CA GLU A 76 -9.05 -8.45 21.81
C GLU A 76 -8.15 -7.60 22.71
N TRP A 77 -6.84 -7.70 22.51
CA TRP A 77 -5.87 -6.91 23.26
C TRP A 77 -5.91 -5.42 22.89
N GLY A 78 -6.14 -5.11 21.60
CA GLY A 78 -6.35 -3.75 21.13
C GLY A 78 -7.57 -3.11 21.76
N ARG A 79 -8.71 -3.83 21.76
CA ARG A 79 -9.96 -3.36 22.40
C ARG A 79 -9.79 -3.01 23.87
N LYS A 80 -8.99 -3.79 24.62
CA LYS A 80 -8.67 -3.51 26.04
C LYS A 80 -7.86 -2.23 26.25
N LYS A 81 -7.21 -1.71 25.20
CA LYS A 81 -6.42 -0.48 25.19
C LYS A 81 -7.10 0.66 24.45
N SER A 82 -8.36 0.47 24.05
CA SER A 82 -9.09 1.47 23.28
C SER A 82 -9.21 2.77 24.07
N PRO A 83 -8.87 3.93 23.46
CA PRO A 83 -9.03 5.23 24.11
C PRO A 83 -10.47 5.75 24.00
N TYR A 84 -11.40 4.97 23.44
CA TYR A 84 -12.78 5.36 23.23
C TYR A 84 -13.77 4.23 23.53
N ASP A 85 -15.04 4.60 23.64
CA ASP A 85 -16.14 3.67 23.90
C ASP A 85 -16.74 3.14 22.59
N HIS A 86 -16.60 1.83 22.36
CA HIS A 86 -17.11 1.16 21.15
C HIS A 86 -18.64 1.08 21.08
N GLU A 87 -19.36 1.38 22.18
CA GLU A 87 -20.82 1.54 22.16
C GLU A 87 -21.25 2.94 21.70
N VAL A 88 -20.31 3.89 21.68
CA VAL A 88 -20.56 5.31 21.31
C VAL A 88 -20.02 5.63 19.93
N GLU A 89 -18.84 5.14 19.58
CA GLU A 89 -18.20 5.40 18.29
C GLU A 89 -17.57 4.14 17.68
N ASP A 90 -17.73 3.99 16.35
CA ASP A 90 -17.04 2.98 15.54
C ASP A 90 -16.09 3.69 14.57
N ARG A 91 -14.82 3.83 14.97
CA ARG A 91 -13.81 4.51 14.16
C ARG A 91 -13.43 3.72 12.92
N VAL A 92 -13.56 2.39 12.92
CA VAL A 92 -13.33 1.59 11.72
C VAL A 92 -14.38 1.92 10.67
N GLN A 93 -15.66 1.93 11.06
CA GLN A 93 -16.74 2.29 10.15
C GLN A 93 -16.66 3.75 9.69
N GLN A 94 -16.34 4.70 10.58
CA GLN A 94 -16.16 6.11 10.20
C GLN A 94 -15.08 6.29 9.13
N GLN A 95 -13.94 5.61 9.27
CA GLN A 95 -12.87 5.68 8.27
C GLN A 95 -13.33 5.08 6.93
N LEU A 96 -14.07 3.96 6.95
CA LEU A 96 -14.63 3.36 5.74
C LEU A 96 -15.67 4.27 5.07
N ASP A 97 -16.52 4.93 5.86
CA ASP A 97 -17.52 5.88 5.35
C ASP A 97 -16.87 7.11 4.71
N LEU A 98 -15.78 7.61 5.30
CA LEU A 98 -14.99 8.72 4.74
C LEU A 98 -14.34 8.35 3.41
N LEU A 99 -13.74 7.16 3.31
CA LEU A 99 -13.09 6.70 2.09
C LEU A 99 -14.09 6.32 0.99
N GLY A 100 -15.27 5.83 1.37
CA GLY A 100 -16.30 5.36 0.45
C GLY A 100 -15.74 4.38 -0.59
N SER A 101 -15.98 4.65 -1.87
CA SER A 101 -15.51 3.80 -2.97
C SER A 101 -13.99 3.86 -3.21
N THR A 102 -13.26 4.76 -2.56
CA THR A 102 -11.78 4.81 -2.71
C THR A 102 -11.06 3.74 -1.91
N HIS A 103 -11.71 3.14 -0.91
CA HIS A 103 -11.19 1.95 -0.23
C HIS A 103 -11.37 0.71 -1.11
N VAL A 104 -10.26 0.11 -1.53
CA VAL A 104 -10.23 -1.04 -2.45
C VAL A 104 -9.93 -2.36 -1.75
N GLY A 105 -9.81 -2.40 -0.41
CA GLY A 105 -9.61 -3.66 0.30
C GLY A 105 -10.74 -4.65 -0.01
N TYR A 106 -10.41 -5.80 -0.61
CA TYR A 106 -11.38 -6.75 -1.17
C TYR A 106 -12.29 -6.22 -2.29
N GLY A 107 -11.91 -5.12 -2.92
CA GLY A 107 -12.58 -4.46 -4.03
C GLY A 107 -11.59 -3.98 -5.08
N TYR A 108 -12.05 -3.09 -5.95
CA TYR A 108 -11.24 -2.55 -7.03
C TYR A 108 -11.72 -1.16 -7.44
N LEU A 109 -10.84 -0.44 -8.12
CA LEU A 109 -11.16 0.78 -8.86
C LEU A 109 -10.56 0.71 -10.26
N ASP A 110 -11.36 1.11 -11.23
CA ASP A 110 -10.94 1.26 -12.62
C ASP A 110 -10.51 2.71 -12.86
N PHE A 111 -9.38 2.91 -13.54
CA PHE A 111 -8.87 4.23 -13.94
C PHE A 111 -8.79 4.33 -15.46
N PRO A 112 -9.90 4.66 -16.16
CA PRO A 112 -9.96 4.66 -17.62
C PRO A 112 -8.94 5.55 -18.31
N ASP A 113 -8.69 6.73 -17.75
CA ASP A 113 -7.72 7.68 -18.31
C ASP A 113 -6.28 7.17 -18.23
N LEU A 114 -6.03 6.20 -17.34
CA LEU A 114 -4.73 5.55 -17.12
C LEU A 114 -4.67 4.13 -17.71
N ASN A 115 -5.78 3.62 -18.27
CA ASN A 115 -5.91 2.27 -18.83
C ASN A 115 -5.43 1.15 -17.88
N LEU A 116 -5.73 1.29 -16.59
CA LEU A 116 -5.38 0.31 -15.56
C LEU A 116 -6.47 0.19 -14.50
N SER A 117 -6.42 -0.90 -13.73
CA SER A 117 -7.26 -1.08 -12.54
C SER A 117 -6.37 -1.25 -11.31
N VAL A 118 -6.84 -0.80 -10.15
CA VAL A 118 -6.22 -1.08 -8.85
C VAL A 118 -7.12 -2.03 -8.08
N VAL A 119 -6.56 -3.14 -7.61
CA VAL A 119 -7.28 -4.13 -6.82
C VAL A 119 -6.63 -4.23 -5.44
N GLY A 120 -7.44 -4.11 -4.37
CA GLY A 120 -6.93 -4.26 -3.02
C GLY A 120 -6.99 -5.70 -2.53
N ALA A 121 -5.92 -6.10 -1.85
CA ALA A 121 -5.79 -7.36 -1.15
C ALA A 121 -6.64 -7.37 0.14
N ARG A 122 -6.25 -8.21 1.11
CA ARG A 122 -6.85 -8.25 2.44
C ARG A 122 -6.51 -6.97 3.23
N PRO A 123 -7.50 -6.12 3.57
CA PRO A 123 -7.27 -4.94 4.41
C PRO A 123 -7.05 -5.34 5.87
N TYR A 124 -6.40 -4.48 6.65
CA TYR A 124 -6.10 -4.67 8.07
C TYR A 124 -5.23 -5.90 8.38
N SER A 125 -4.45 -6.37 7.39
CA SER A 125 -3.60 -7.55 7.56
C SER A 125 -2.46 -7.27 8.55
N TRP A 126 -2.26 -8.20 9.48
CA TRP A 126 -1.13 -8.21 10.41
C TRP A 126 0.03 -9.07 9.91
N GLY A 127 -0.09 -9.61 8.69
CA GLY A 127 0.88 -10.51 8.11
C GLY A 127 0.96 -11.91 8.72
N GLY A 128 1.74 -12.72 8.03
CA GLY A 128 2.13 -14.07 8.40
C GLY A 128 1.08 -15.15 8.13
N GLN A 129 1.49 -16.39 8.40
CA GLN A 129 0.78 -17.61 7.98
C GLN A 129 -0.43 -17.97 8.85
N THR A 130 -0.79 -17.15 9.84
CA THR A 130 -1.93 -17.41 10.72
C THR A 130 -3.08 -16.48 10.39
N TRP A 131 -4.29 -17.05 10.24
CA TRP A 131 -5.52 -16.27 10.07
C TRP A 131 -5.90 -15.56 11.38
N ARG A 132 -5.33 -14.38 11.61
CA ARG A 132 -5.55 -13.55 12.79
C ARG A 132 -6.88 -12.79 12.70
N ASN A 133 -7.36 -12.31 13.85
CA ASN A 133 -8.56 -11.46 13.94
C ASN A 133 -9.81 -12.08 13.26
N LYS A 134 -9.97 -13.41 13.36
CA LYS A 134 -11.06 -14.16 12.72
C LYS A 134 -12.45 -13.57 12.94
N LYS A 135 -12.74 -13.13 14.17
CA LYS A 135 -14.03 -12.50 14.52
C LYS A 135 -14.25 -11.22 13.71
N PHE A 136 -13.25 -10.35 13.66
CA PHE A 136 -13.27 -9.09 12.93
C PHE A 136 -13.52 -9.31 11.43
N TYR A 137 -12.74 -10.17 10.76
CA TYR A 137 -12.93 -10.42 9.32
C TYR A 137 -14.29 -11.03 8.98
N ARG A 138 -14.80 -11.91 9.84
CA ARG A 138 -16.13 -12.49 9.65
C ARG A 138 -17.23 -11.42 9.78
N GLU A 139 -17.12 -10.54 10.76
CA GLU A 139 -18.13 -9.51 11.03
C GLU A 139 -18.08 -8.37 10.01
N GLN A 140 -16.89 -7.91 9.64
CA GLN A 140 -16.70 -6.77 8.73
C GLN A 140 -16.79 -7.15 7.25
N TYR A 141 -16.28 -8.32 6.87
CA TYR A 141 -16.13 -8.70 5.45
C TYR A 141 -16.82 -10.01 5.08
N GLY A 142 -17.33 -10.76 6.06
CA GLY A 142 -17.89 -12.10 5.84
C GLY A 142 -16.83 -13.14 5.47
N ILE A 143 -15.54 -12.90 5.74
CA ILE A 143 -14.42 -13.76 5.34
C ILE A 143 -13.86 -14.52 6.55
N ASN A 144 -13.67 -15.83 6.42
CA ASN A 144 -13.32 -16.72 7.52
C ASN A 144 -11.98 -17.44 7.36
N SER A 145 -11.34 -17.32 6.19
CA SER A 145 -10.11 -18.06 5.86
C SER A 145 -9.30 -17.37 4.77
N PHE A 146 -8.03 -17.78 4.64
CA PHE A 146 -7.18 -17.37 3.52
C PHE A 146 -7.79 -17.76 2.18
N SER A 147 -8.39 -18.95 2.06
CA SER A 147 -9.03 -19.37 0.80
C SER A 147 -10.19 -18.45 0.41
N GLU A 148 -11.05 -18.06 1.37
CA GLU A 148 -12.13 -17.11 1.11
C GLU A 148 -11.58 -15.71 0.76
N SER A 149 -10.47 -15.31 1.38
CA SER A 149 -9.74 -14.08 1.07
C SER A 149 -9.26 -14.07 -0.39
N VAL A 150 -8.60 -15.15 -0.84
CA VAL A 150 -8.16 -15.31 -2.23
C VAL A 150 -9.32 -15.20 -3.20
N GLU A 151 -10.42 -15.92 -2.95
CA GLU A 151 -11.59 -15.87 -3.84
C GLU A 151 -12.19 -14.46 -3.90
N ARG A 152 -12.18 -13.72 -2.79
CA ARG A 152 -12.65 -12.33 -2.76
C ARG A 152 -11.75 -11.41 -3.57
N ILE A 153 -10.42 -11.53 -3.44
CA ILE A 153 -9.47 -10.74 -4.23
C ILE A 153 -9.65 -11.06 -5.72
N LEU A 154 -9.77 -12.33 -6.09
CA LEU A 154 -9.96 -12.74 -7.49
C LEU A 154 -11.31 -12.32 -8.07
N ALA A 155 -12.36 -12.27 -7.25
CA ALA A 155 -13.64 -11.70 -7.68
C ALA A 155 -13.48 -10.23 -8.10
N ALA A 156 -12.70 -9.45 -7.35
CA ALA A 156 -12.37 -8.07 -7.71
C ALA A 156 -11.51 -8.01 -9.00
N VAL A 157 -10.47 -8.84 -9.11
CA VAL A 157 -9.64 -8.94 -10.34
C VAL A 157 -10.46 -9.27 -11.58
N ARG A 158 -11.41 -10.21 -11.49
CA ARG A 158 -12.29 -10.57 -12.62
C ARG A 158 -13.27 -9.46 -12.99
N SER A 159 -13.62 -8.61 -12.04
CA SER A 159 -14.57 -7.50 -12.24
C SER A 159 -13.88 -6.23 -12.76
N ALA A 160 -12.57 -6.10 -12.52
CA ALA A 160 -11.74 -5.01 -13.02
C ALA A 160 -11.71 -4.97 -14.55
N ALA A 161 -11.91 -3.78 -15.12
CA ALA A 161 -12.15 -3.61 -16.55
C ALA A 161 -10.88 -3.73 -17.40
N TYR A 162 -9.70 -3.46 -16.82
CA TYR A 162 -8.45 -3.38 -17.57
C TYR A 162 -7.58 -4.62 -17.41
N GLU A 163 -6.75 -4.90 -18.42
CA GLU A 163 -5.79 -6.01 -18.39
C GLU A 163 -4.58 -5.70 -17.50
N THR A 164 -4.18 -4.43 -17.42
CA THR A 164 -3.17 -3.96 -16.47
C THR A 164 -3.80 -3.77 -15.10
N VAL A 165 -3.36 -4.56 -14.13
CA VAL A 165 -3.86 -4.56 -12.76
C VAL A 165 -2.71 -4.28 -11.80
N ILE A 166 -2.84 -3.23 -10.99
CA ILE A 166 -1.98 -2.99 -9.83
C ILE A 166 -2.62 -3.63 -8.62
N LEU A 167 -1.88 -4.46 -7.90
CA LEU A 167 -2.35 -5.03 -6.63
C LEU A 167 -1.77 -4.22 -5.47
N ILE A 168 -2.63 -3.81 -4.54
CA ILE A 168 -2.18 -3.14 -3.31
C ILE A 168 -2.56 -3.95 -2.08
N GLY A 169 -1.60 -4.10 -1.16
CA GLY A 169 -1.78 -4.70 0.15
C GLY A 169 -1.31 -3.73 1.22
N HIS A 170 -1.73 -3.88 2.48
CA HIS A 170 -0.96 -3.25 3.55
C HIS A 170 0.31 -4.06 3.84
N ASN A 171 0.17 -5.37 3.98
CA ASN A 171 1.30 -6.28 4.05
C ASN A 171 1.60 -6.87 2.66
N GLY A 172 2.88 -7.17 2.39
CA GLY A 172 3.29 -7.79 1.14
C GLY A 172 2.95 -9.29 1.08
N PRO A 173 3.04 -9.93 -0.11
CA PRO A 173 2.80 -11.37 -0.24
C PRO A 173 3.90 -12.19 0.44
N THR A 174 3.56 -13.41 0.85
CA THR A 174 4.56 -14.45 1.15
C THR A 174 5.41 -14.75 -0.10
N GLY A 175 6.62 -15.24 0.09
CA GLY A 175 7.57 -15.58 -0.97
C GLY A 175 8.60 -14.49 -1.25
N LEU A 176 8.50 -13.32 -0.58
CA LEU A 176 9.48 -12.23 -0.70
C LEU A 176 10.66 -12.36 0.27
N GLY A 177 10.72 -13.42 1.09
CA GLY A 177 11.92 -13.80 1.83
C GLY A 177 11.73 -13.83 3.35
N ASP A 178 12.54 -14.67 4.00
CA ASP A 178 12.43 -15.01 5.43
C ASP A 178 13.53 -14.41 6.31
N GLN A 179 14.52 -13.73 5.72
CA GLN A 179 15.54 -13.01 6.47
C GLN A 179 14.97 -11.69 6.99
N ALA A 180 15.40 -11.20 8.15
CA ALA A 180 14.86 -9.99 8.77
C ALA A 180 14.90 -8.75 7.84
N GLU A 181 15.91 -8.69 6.97
CA GLU A 181 16.14 -7.63 5.98
C GLU A 181 15.30 -7.78 4.70
N ALA A 182 14.67 -8.94 4.46
CA ALA A 182 13.85 -9.18 3.26
C ALA A 182 12.59 -8.29 3.26
N PRO A 183 11.97 -7.98 2.10
CA PRO A 183 10.79 -7.12 2.04
C PRO A 183 9.66 -7.48 3.01
N CYS A 184 9.40 -8.77 3.21
CA CYS A 184 8.37 -9.27 4.13
C CYS A 184 8.95 -10.02 5.35
N GLY A 185 10.25 -9.90 5.60
CA GLY A 185 10.94 -10.69 6.62
C GLY A 185 10.79 -10.14 8.03
N LYS A 186 10.40 -10.98 8.99
CA LYS A 186 10.20 -10.55 10.38
C LYS A 186 11.50 -10.09 11.05
N ASP A 187 11.54 -8.86 11.56
CA ASP A 187 12.74 -8.25 12.17
C ASP A 187 12.61 -8.05 13.70
N TRP A 188 11.56 -8.60 14.32
CA TRP A 188 11.39 -8.63 15.78
C TRP A 188 11.42 -10.05 16.33
N TYR A 189 11.81 -10.19 17.61
CA TYR A 189 12.05 -11.49 18.22
C TYR A 189 10.80 -12.41 18.26
N PRO A 190 10.94 -13.72 17.96
CA PRO A 190 12.09 -14.33 17.29
C PRO A 190 12.21 -13.78 15.86
N ALA A 191 13.38 -13.23 15.51
CA ALA A 191 13.63 -12.63 14.20
C ALA A 191 13.80 -13.71 13.13
N GLY A 192 13.48 -13.36 11.89
CA GLY A 192 13.37 -14.28 10.76
C GLY A 192 11.99 -14.92 10.64
N GLY A 193 11.76 -15.49 9.46
CA GLY A 193 10.47 -15.99 9.00
C GLY A 193 9.79 -15.01 8.05
N ASP A 194 9.21 -15.55 6.99
CA ASP A 194 8.39 -14.80 6.05
C ASP A 194 7.09 -14.37 6.74
N HIS A 195 6.88 -13.06 6.81
CA HIS A 195 5.73 -12.43 7.41
C HIS A 195 4.72 -11.92 6.38
N GLY A 196 4.87 -12.30 5.10
CA GLY A 196 3.95 -11.95 4.04
C GLY A 196 2.58 -12.60 4.19
N ASP A 197 1.65 -12.16 3.34
CA ASP A 197 0.29 -12.65 3.21
C ASP A 197 0.20 -13.78 2.17
N PRO A 198 -0.10 -15.02 2.59
CA PRO A 198 -0.18 -16.16 1.66
C PRO A 198 -1.41 -16.09 0.74
N ASP A 199 -2.46 -15.40 1.15
CA ASP A 199 -3.63 -15.11 0.29
C ASP A 199 -3.31 -14.09 -0.81
N LEU A 200 -2.43 -13.12 -0.55
CA LEU A 200 -1.97 -12.22 -1.61
C LEU A 200 -1.05 -12.94 -2.61
N GLU A 201 -0.13 -13.78 -2.11
CA GLU A 201 0.71 -14.64 -2.96
C GLU A 201 -0.14 -15.49 -3.94
N ASP A 202 -1.12 -16.23 -3.41
CA ASP A 202 -2.00 -17.08 -4.23
C ASP A 202 -2.88 -16.25 -5.18
N ALA A 203 -3.37 -15.09 -4.75
CA ALA A 203 -4.13 -14.19 -5.61
C ALA A 203 -3.28 -13.64 -6.78
N ILE A 204 -2.02 -13.31 -6.56
CA ILE A 204 -1.09 -12.86 -7.63
C ILE A 204 -0.92 -13.99 -8.67
N ALA A 205 -0.59 -15.20 -8.22
CA ALA A 205 -0.39 -16.35 -9.11
C ALA A 205 -1.65 -16.66 -9.96
N LYS A 206 -2.82 -16.59 -9.33
CA LYS A 206 -4.10 -16.80 -10.02
C LYS A 206 -4.48 -15.63 -10.93
N THR A 207 -4.06 -14.42 -10.62
CA THR A 207 -4.28 -13.24 -11.47
C THR A 207 -3.54 -13.37 -12.81
N TYR A 208 -2.30 -13.86 -12.81
CA TYR A 208 -1.61 -14.21 -14.05
C TYR A 208 -2.33 -15.28 -14.85
N SER A 209 -2.87 -16.29 -14.17
CA SER A 209 -3.62 -17.37 -14.82
C SER A 209 -4.92 -16.87 -15.48
N LEU A 210 -5.42 -15.68 -15.11
CA LEU A 210 -6.55 -15.00 -15.76
C LEU A 210 -6.12 -14.17 -16.99
N GLY A 211 -4.83 -14.12 -17.32
CA GLY A 211 -4.28 -13.37 -18.45
C GLY A 211 -4.02 -11.89 -18.15
N LYS A 212 -4.22 -11.44 -16.90
CA LYS A 212 -3.95 -10.07 -16.48
C LYS A 212 -2.43 -9.82 -16.38
N ASN A 213 -2.03 -8.58 -16.66
CA ASN A 213 -0.66 -8.09 -16.46
C ASN A 213 -0.56 -7.37 -15.11
N ILE A 214 0.45 -7.70 -14.31
CA ILE A 214 0.65 -7.14 -12.96
C ILE A 214 1.98 -6.39 -12.93
N PRO A 215 2.08 -5.14 -13.42
CA PRO A 215 3.37 -4.44 -13.41
C PRO A 215 3.86 -4.11 -11.99
N LEU A 216 2.92 -3.87 -11.07
CA LEU A 216 3.21 -3.39 -9.72
C LEU A 216 2.35 -4.15 -8.71
N VAL A 217 3.02 -4.67 -7.68
CA VAL A 217 2.41 -5.04 -6.40
C VAL A 217 3.05 -4.14 -5.35
N THR A 218 2.25 -3.36 -4.63
CA THR A 218 2.80 -2.45 -3.62
C THR A 218 2.12 -2.53 -2.28
N PHE A 219 2.91 -2.33 -1.23
CA PHE A 219 2.53 -2.57 0.15
C PHE A 219 3.42 -1.77 1.11
N GLY A 220 3.13 -1.85 2.41
CA GLY A 220 3.87 -1.23 3.50
C GLY A 220 4.19 -2.22 4.62
N HIS A 221 3.80 -1.89 5.86
CA HIS A 221 3.85 -2.72 7.08
C HIS A 221 5.26 -2.97 7.62
N MET A 222 6.11 -3.57 6.79
CA MET A 222 7.46 -3.96 7.16
C MET A 222 8.39 -2.76 6.96
N HIS A 223 8.51 -1.92 7.99
CA HIS A 223 9.27 -0.67 7.94
C HIS A 223 10.71 -0.86 7.43
N HIS A 224 11.19 0.14 6.67
CA HIS A 224 12.54 0.12 6.08
C HIS A 224 13.64 0.11 7.15
N ILE A 225 13.45 0.89 8.21
CA ILE A 225 14.34 0.90 9.35
C ILE A 225 14.05 -0.35 10.21
N LEU A 226 15.06 -1.20 10.32
CA LEU A 226 14.94 -2.46 11.04
C LEU A 226 14.92 -2.25 12.57
N LYS A 227 14.20 -3.15 13.27
CA LYS A 227 14.13 -3.15 14.74
C LYS A 227 15.41 -3.68 15.38
N HIS A 228 16.12 -4.61 14.74
CA HIS A 228 17.34 -5.23 15.28
C HIS A 228 18.64 -4.50 14.93
N THR A 229 18.65 -3.62 13.92
CA THR A 229 19.85 -2.87 13.49
C THR A 229 19.49 -1.54 12.83
N LYS A 230 20.44 -0.60 12.82
CA LYS A 230 20.38 0.64 12.03
C LYS A 230 21.47 0.71 10.95
N ASP A 231 22.28 -0.34 10.80
CA ASP A 231 23.44 -0.35 9.90
C ASP A 231 23.06 -0.62 8.44
N ARG A 232 21.84 -1.09 8.20
CA ARG A 232 21.27 -1.37 6.89
C ARG A 232 19.76 -1.21 6.93
N LEU A 233 19.18 -0.95 5.76
CA LEU A 233 17.75 -0.90 5.56
C LEU A 233 17.22 -2.26 5.07
N ARG A 234 15.91 -2.45 5.23
CA ARG A 234 15.16 -3.51 4.56
C ARG A 234 15.26 -3.37 3.04
N THR A 235 15.30 -4.49 2.33
CA THR A 235 15.13 -4.50 0.88
C THR A 235 13.74 -3.98 0.51
N MET A 236 13.70 -2.90 -0.27
CA MET A 236 12.45 -2.19 -0.62
C MET A 236 11.82 -2.71 -1.90
N ILE A 237 12.65 -3.16 -2.85
CA ILE A 237 12.24 -3.62 -4.18
C ILE A 237 12.67 -5.06 -4.41
N VAL A 238 11.76 -5.87 -4.97
CA VAL A 238 12.07 -7.17 -5.58
C VAL A 238 11.35 -7.25 -6.92
N THR A 239 11.93 -7.95 -7.89
CA THR A 239 11.26 -8.23 -9.18
C THR A 239 10.98 -9.72 -9.36
N SER A 240 9.85 -10.04 -9.98
CA SER A 240 9.53 -11.40 -10.38
C SER A 240 10.08 -11.75 -11.77
N PRO A 241 10.23 -13.04 -12.10
CA PRO A 241 10.55 -13.47 -13.47
C PRO A 241 9.52 -13.02 -14.52
N GLU A 242 8.26 -12.85 -14.13
CA GLU A 242 7.16 -12.34 -14.97
C GLU A 242 7.24 -10.83 -15.20
N GLY A 243 8.14 -10.11 -14.50
CA GLY A 243 8.35 -8.68 -14.65
C GLY A 243 7.58 -7.80 -13.67
N THR A 244 6.89 -8.37 -12.67
CA THR A 244 6.28 -7.56 -11.60
C THR A 244 7.34 -6.93 -10.73
N VAL A 245 7.17 -5.65 -10.43
CA VAL A 245 7.90 -4.97 -9.37
C VAL A 245 7.09 -5.04 -8.07
N TYR A 246 7.70 -5.59 -7.03
CA TYR A 246 7.21 -5.55 -5.66
C TYR A 246 7.84 -4.35 -4.95
N LEU A 247 7.01 -3.40 -4.51
CA LEU A 247 7.46 -2.21 -3.80
C LEU A 247 6.90 -2.17 -2.37
N ASN A 248 7.80 -2.23 -1.40
CA ASN A 248 7.52 -1.88 -0.01
C ASN A 248 7.75 -0.37 0.20
N ALA A 249 6.68 0.39 0.44
CA ALA A 249 6.68 1.84 0.62
C ALA A 249 6.71 2.31 2.09
N ALA A 250 7.09 1.43 3.04
CA ALA A 250 7.10 1.71 4.48
C ALA A 250 8.33 2.54 4.95
N SER A 251 8.55 3.71 4.34
CA SER A 251 9.65 4.63 4.69
C SER A 251 9.23 5.57 5.82
N VAL A 252 9.53 5.19 7.05
CA VAL A 252 9.11 5.91 8.26
C VAL A 252 10.29 6.47 9.08
N PRO A 253 10.13 7.63 9.75
CA PRO A 253 8.97 8.53 9.67
C PRO A 253 8.88 9.23 8.31
N ARG A 254 7.66 9.45 7.82
CA ARG A 254 7.45 10.06 6.49
C ARG A 254 7.65 11.57 6.46
N ILE A 255 7.45 12.23 7.60
CA ILE A 255 7.76 13.65 7.79
C ILE A 255 8.91 13.78 8.78
N ILE A 256 9.94 14.53 8.39
CA ILE A 256 11.10 14.84 9.22
C ILE A 256 11.24 16.35 9.32
N GLU A 257 11.40 16.84 10.55
CA GLU A 257 11.73 18.24 10.83
C GLU A 257 13.24 18.40 10.94
N THR A 258 13.76 19.43 10.28
CA THR A 258 15.17 19.85 10.32
C THR A 258 15.23 21.29 10.83
N ASP A 259 16.43 21.80 11.13
CA ASP A 259 16.59 23.18 11.62
C ASP A 259 16.02 24.25 10.66
N THR A 260 15.94 23.95 9.35
CA THR A 260 15.56 24.92 8.31
C THR A 260 14.36 24.50 7.46
N ASP A 261 13.92 23.25 7.56
CA ASP A 261 12.94 22.66 6.65
C ASP A 261 12.09 21.56 7.30
N ARG A 262 10.97 21.22 6.63
CA ARG A 262 10.08 20.13 6.96
C ARG A 262 9.94 19.24 5.74
N LEU A 263 10.65 18.12 5.75
CA LEU A 263 10.77 17.22 4.63
C LEU A 263 9.68 16.14 4.70
N ARG A 264 9.06 15.82 3.57
CA ARG A 264 8.08 14.73 3.46
C ARG A 264 8.44 13.79 2.32
N ASN A 265 8.34 12.48 2.53
CA ASN A 265 8.72 11.50 1.52
C ASN A 265 7.54 10.87 0.78
N PHE A 266 7.82 10.46 -0.46
CA PHE A 266 6.91 9.71 -1.33
C PHE A 266 7.71 8.69 -2.15
N SER A 267 7.16 7.48 -2.33
CA SER A 267 7.68 6.57 -3.36
C SER A 267 7.00 6.87 -4.69
N ILE A 268 7.76 7.27 -5.70
CA ILE A 268 7.27 7.62 -7.03
C ILE A 268 7.58 6.47 -8.00
N VAL A 269 6.54 5.97 -8.66
CA VAL A 269 6.59 4.90 -9.65
C VAL A 269 6.23 5.48 -11.01
N SER A 270 7.13 5.37 -11.97
CA SER A 270 6.86 5.65 -13.38
C SER A 270 6.39 4.36 -14.05
N LEU A 271 5.17 4.34 -14.57
CA LEU A 271 4.65 3.25 -15.41
C LEU A 271 4.66 3.70 -16.87
N LYS A 272 5.30 2.93 -17.76
CA LYS A 272 5.39 3.22 -19.19
C LYS A 272 5.05 1.97 -19.99
N GLY A 273 4.11 2.06 -20.92
CA GLY A 273 3.71 0.89 -21.73
C GLY A 273 3.18 -0.30 -20.92
N GLY A 274 2.65 -0.07 -19.71
CA GLY A 274 2.16 -1.13 -18.83
C GLY A 274 3.24 -1.89 -18.09
N ILE A 275 4.47 -1.38 -18.03
CA ILE A 275 5.57 -1.87 -17.18
C ILE A 275 6.08 -0.76 -16.26
N VAL A 276 6.62 -1.14 -15.11
CA VAL A 276 7.31 -0.18 -14.23
C VAL A 276 8.64 0.17 -14.87
N ASP A 277 8.83 1.45 -15.19
CA ASP A 277 10.03 2.00 -15.81
C ASP A 277 11.04 2.47 -14.74
N GLN A 278 10.55 3.10 -13.68
CA GLN A 278 11.39 3.63 -12.61
C GLN A 278 10.64 3.61 -11.28
N VAL A 279 11.37 3.38 -10.18
CA VAL A 279 10.90 3.67 -8.82
C VAL A 279 11.95 4.50 -8.09
N SER A 280 11.52 5.61 -7.49
CA SER A 280 12.36 6.47 -6.66
C SER A 280 11.69 6.78 -5.32
N LEU A 281 12.48 6.93 -4.26
CA LEU A 281 12.04 7.57 -3.02
C LEU A 281 12.47 9.04 -3.05
N VAL A 282 11.50 9.95 -3.05
CA VAL A 282 11.77 11.40 -3.07
C VAL A 282 11.49 12.02 -1.72
N TRP A 283 12.28 13.02 -1.33
CA TRP A 283 12.00 13.91 -0.22
C TRP A 283 11.68 15.30 -0.75
N VAL A 284 10.54 15.84 -0.35
CA VAL A 284 10.03 17.14 -0.76
C VAL A 284 10.13 18.13 0.39
N GLY A 285 10.66 19.31 0.13
CA GLY A 285 10.80 20.39 1.12
C GLY A 285 9.53 21.21 1.29
N LYS A 286 9.56 22.20 2.19
CA LYS A 286 8.42 23.11 2.44
C LYS A 286 8.00 23.96 1.25
N ASP A 287 8.90 24.17 0.28
CA ASP A 287 8.63 24.88 -0.98
C ASP A 287 8.09 23.96 -2.08
N TYR A 288 7.83 22.68 -1.74
CA TYR A 288 7.34 21.64 -2.62
C TYR A 288 8.33 21.20 -3.71
N SER A 289 9.60 21.61 -3.61
CA SER A 289 10.67 21.12 -4.46
C SER A 289 11.24 19.79 -3.96
N VAL A 290 11.72 18.94 -4.88
CA VAL A 290 12.45 17.72 -4.53
C VAL A 290 13.82 18.09 -3.98
N VAL A 291 14.04 17.82 -2.70
CA VAL A 291 15.30 18.06 -1.99
C VAL A 291 16.28 16.91 -2.20
N SER A 292 15.78 15.68 -2.25
CA SER A 292 16.58 14.50 -2.59
C SER A 292 15.74 13.43 -3.29
N GLU A 293 16.40 12.63 -4.11
CA GLU A 293 15.83 11.48 -4.81
C GLU A 293 16.79 10.30 -4.68
N GLU A 294 16.27 9.16 -4.22
CA GLU A 294 16.97 7.88 -4.24
C GLU A 294 16.32 6.99 -5.31
N LEU A 295 17.08 6.68 -6.37
CA LEU A 295 16.65 5.73 -7.40
C LEU A 295 16.70 4.30 -6.85
N LEU A 296 15.53 3.68 -6.67
CA LEU A 296 15.39 2.33 -6.11
C LEU A 296 15.34 1.25 -7.19
N TYR A 297 14.79 1.57 -8.36
CA TYR A 297 14.63 0.66 -9.47
C TYR A 297 14.60 1.41 -10.79
N GLN A 298 15.19 0.81 -11.82
CA GLN A 298 15.06 1.25 -13.21
C GLN A 298 14.97 0.01 -14.11
N ALA A 299 13.99 0.01 -15.02
CA ALA A 299 13.86 -1.04 -16.02
C ALA A 299 15.07 -1.01 -16.96
N SER A 300 15.52 -2.19 -17.39
CA SER A 300 16.54 -2.27 -18.44
C SER A 300 15.92 -1.89 -19.79
N GLU A 301 16.70 -1.29 -20.69
CA GLU A 301 16.23 -0.91 -22.03
C GLU A 301 15.58 -2.07 -22.79
N ALA A 302 15.98 -3.31 -22.52
CA ALA A 302 15.43 -4.51 -23.16
C ALA A 302 13.97 -4.83 -22.77
N LEU A 303 13.46 -4.28 -21.65
CA LEU A 303 12.07 -4.46 -21.20
C LEU A 303 11.13 -3.37 -21.74
N LEU A 304 11.68 -2.26 -22.25
CA LEU A 304 10.93 -1.08 -22.71
C LEU A 304 10.59 -1.10 -24.21
N VAL A 305 10.95 -2.17 -24.92
CA VAL A 305 10.76 -2.35 -26.38
C VAL A 305 9.49 -3.11 -26.70
#